data_AF-A0A953XJM7-F1
#
_entry.id   AF-A0A953XJM7-F1
#
_cell.length_a   1.000
_cell.length_b   1.000
_cell.length_c   1.000
_cell.angle_alpha   90.00
_cell.angle_beta   90.00
_cell.angle_gamma   90.00
#
_symmetry.space_group_name_H-M   'P 1'
#
loop_
_entity.id
_entity.type
_entity.pdbx_description
1 polymer ?
#
loop_
_entity_poly.entity_id
_entity_poly.type
_entity_poly.pdbx_seq_one_letter_code
_entity_poly.pdbx_strand_id
1 'polypeptide(L)'
;MPASRPKSDKKPSNKKKSGNKKTPREKIVVRRATFNDLDALVELNKAAYPNLAEDGVVWNRRNLEQHLRHFPDGQGVVEINGKIVASCSSLVVSLGRDPYRDHTWSGITDGGMFYNHDPYGDTLYGADVNVHPDFRGRKLAGRLYQFRRDLCQSLNLKRIVLGGRLYNYHEYAKRMSADEYARKVEAGEYRDLVLSFQLKQGFTLKKVMANYLRDPLSKNFGTFLEWINPTYKRRLRKPRAIRVSSVQYQMRKVNSFEGFKQHIRYFVDVAKEYDSDFVLFPELLTAQLMSYLKTKTPLDAIRKLTTLTPKVDALFQSLAKEFQIAIIGGTHPIKAGKVIENVASLYLPDGTVHRQPKIHITPNERRAWGIEGGSTLKVFDTPKARVGILVCYDSEFPEAARYLSDNGAEVIFVPFCTDDRQAYLRVRYCCQARAVENQLYVVMSGTVGNLPDVENMDIQYAQSAVLSPSDFEFARDGILAEAMPNIETVITTDLDFEALQEAINSGSVRQRRDRRPDLFRFTADFPKDDE
;
A
#
# COMPACT_ATOMS: atom_id res chain seq x y z
N MET A 1 -24.32 -83.18 -62.39
CA MET A 1 -23.16 -82.43 -61.88
C MET A 1 -23.45 -82.06 -60.43
N PRO A 2 -22.48 -82.27 -59.51
CA PRO A 2 -22.75 -83.08 -58.33
C PRO A 2 -23.06 -82.29 -57.07
N ALA A 3 -23.88 -82.92 -56.23
CA ALA A 3 -24.20 -82.54 -54.87
C ALA A 3 -23.49 -83.45 -53.84
N SER A 4 -23.22 -82.87 -52.68
CA SER A 4 -22.97 -83.49 -51.36
C SER A 4 -21.62 -84.17 -51.06
N ARG A 5 -20.90 -83.63 -50.04
CA ARG A 5 -20.39 -84.30 -48.81
C ARG A 5 -19.62 -83.29 -47.90
N PRO A 6 -19.34 -83.58 -46.60
CA PRO A 6 -19.79 -82.74 -45.47
C PRO A 6 -18.70 -82.12 -44.57
N LYS A 7 -19.20 -81.44 -43.52
CA LYS A 7 -18.58 -80.74 -42.37
C LYS A 7 -17.33 -81.37 -41.72
N SER A 8 -16.43 -80.51 -41.24
CA SER A 8 -15.65 -80.73 -40.01
C SER A 8 -15.41 -79.40 -39.25
N ASP A 9 -15.56 -79.47 -37.92
CA ASP A 9 -15.54 -78.37 -36.95
C ASP A 9 -14.17 -77.73 -36.73
N LYS A 10 -14.10 -76.39 -36.65
CA LYS A 10 -13.12 -75.67 -35.80
C LYS A 10 -13.68 -74.37 -35.22
N LYS A 11 -13.70 -74.30 -33.89
CA LYS A 11 -14.02 -73.13 -33.04
C LYS A 11 -13.15 -71.90 -33.39
N PRO A 12 -13.70 -70.68 -33.45
CA PRO A 12 -12.89 -69.47 -33.56
C PRO A 12 -12.36 -69.00 -32.19
N SER A 13 -11.05 -68.81 -32.15
CA SER A 13 -10.25 -68.30 -31.02
C SER A 13 -10.56 -66.83 -30.71
N ASN A 14 -10.77 -66.56 -29.43
CA ASN A 14 -11.11 -65.26 -28.86
C ASN A 14 -9.88 -64.32 -28.85
N LYS A 15 -9.71 -63.43 -29.84
CA LYS A 15 -8.75 -62.32 -29.78
C LYS A 15 -9.36 -61.16 -29.00
N LYS A 16 -9.03 -61.06 -27.71
CA LYS A 16 -9.27 -59.87 -26.88
C LYS A 16 -8.46 -58.70 -27.45
N LYS A 17 -9.16 -57.68 -27.97
CA LYS A 17 -8.60 -56.34 -28.22
C LYS A 17 -8.27 -55.71 -26.87
N SER A 18 -6.98 -55.50 -26.58
CA SER A 18 -6.53 -54.69 -25.45
C SER A 18 -6.83 -53.22 -25.75
N GLY A 19 -7.95 -52.74 -25.21
CA GLY A 19 -8.28 -51.32 -25.19
C GLY A 19 -7.26 -50.55 -24.35
N ASN A 20 -6.52 -49.67 -25.00
CA ASN A 20 -5.61 -48.72 -24.36
C ASN A 20 -6.45 -47.70 -23.59
N LYS A 21 -6.65 -47.90 -22.27
CA LYS A 21 -7.29 -46.94 -21.38
C LYS A 21 -6.40 -45.70 -21.28
N LYS A 22 -6.74 -44.62 -22.01
CA LYS A 22 -6.18 -43.29 -21.78
C LYS A 22 -6.52 -42.86 -20.36
N THR A 23 -5.49 -42.69 -19.53
CA THR A 23 -5.60 -42.03 -18.23
C THR A 23 -6.23 -40.64 -18.40
N PRO A 24 -7.08 -40.17 -17.47
CA PRO A 24 -7.64 -38.82 -17.53
C PRO A 24 -6.50 -37.80 -17.55
N ARG A 25 -6.54 -36.82 -18.46
CA ARG A 25 -5.56 -35.72 -18.47
C ARG A 25 -5.71 -34.91 -17.19
N GLU A 26 -4.67 -34.85 -16.38
CA GLU A 26 -4.60 -33.97 -15.20
C GLU A 26 -4.92 -32.53 -15.61
N LYS A 27 -5.86 -31.89 -14.91
CA LYS A 27 -6.24 -30.49 -15.18
C LYS A 27 -5.25 -29.57 -14.47
N ILE A 28 -4.41 -28.89 -15.24
CA ILE A 28 -3.47 -27.87 -14.75
C ILE A 28 -4.09 -26.49 -14.96
N VAL A 29 -4.21 -25.71 -13.89
CA VAL A 29 -4.75 -24.34 -13.93
C VAL A 29 -3.71 -23.36 -13.40
N VAL A 30 -3.54 -22.22 -14.07
CA VAL A 30 -2.75 -21.08 -13.55
C VAL A 30 -3.73 -19.97 -13.24
N ARG A 31 -3.71 -19.44 -12.02
CA ARG A 31 -4.60 -18.37 -11.58
C ARG A 31 -3.91 -17.45 -10.57
N ARG A 32 -4.55 -16.33 -10.26
CA ARG A 32 -4.14 -15.47 -9.14
C ARG A 32 -4.45 -16.15 -7.80
N ALA A 33 -3.62 -15.90 -6.81
CA ALA A 33 -3.87 -16.30 -5.43
C ALA A 33 -4.99 -15.46 -4.80
N THR A 34 -5.64 -16.00 -3.78
CA THR A 34 -6.71 -15.38 -3.00
C THR A 34 -6.44 -15.57 -1.50
N PHE A 35 -7.13 -14.83 -0.64
CA PHE A 35 -6.99 -14.99 0.82
C PHE A 35 -7.31 -16.42 1.32
N ASN A 36 -8.12 -17.18 0.58
CA ASN A 36 -8.43 -18.57 0.92
C ASN A 36 -7.25 -19.53 0.65
N ASP A 37 -6.23 -19.10 -0.09
CA ASP A 37 -5.08 -19.93 -0.45
C ASP A 37 -3.93 -19.86 0.57
N LEU A 38 -4.01 -18.96 1.56
CA LEU A 38 -2.90 -18.61 2.45
C LEU A 38 -2.27 -19.84 3.14
N ASP A 39 -3.08 -20.73 3.70
CA ASP A 39 -2.57 -21.91 4.40
C ASP A 39 -1.86 -22.87 3.45
N ALA A 40 -2.43 -23.11 2.27
CA ALA A 40 -1.82 -23.95 1.25
C ALA A 40 -0.49 -23.36 0.72
N LEU A 41 -0.40 -22.03 0.64
CA LEU A 41 0.79 -21.32 0.20
C LEU A 41 1.93 -21.38 1.23
N VAL A 42 1.61 -21.23 2.53
CA VAL A 42 2.58 -21.38 3.61
C VAL A 42 3.18 -22.79 3.58
N GLU A 43 2.34 -23.82 3.48
CA GLU A 43 2.80 -25.21 3.44
C GLU A 43 3.60 -25.53 2.15
N LEU A 44 3.18 -25.00 1.00
CA LEU A 44 3.94 -25.12 -0.25
C LEU A 44 5.32 -24.48 -0.14
N ASN A 45 5.43 -23.29 0.44
CA ASN A 45 6.70 -22.57 0.53
C ASN A 45 7.70 -23.31 1.44
N LYS A 46 7.23 -23.82 2.59
CA LYS A 46 8.02 -24.70 3.47
C LYS A 46 8.51 -25.95 2.73
N ALA A 47 7.62 -26.63 2.01
CA ALA A 47 7.97 -27.83 1.25
C ALA A 47 8.96 -27.56 0.10
N ALA A 48 8.88 -26.38 -0.52
CA ALA A 48 9.77 -26.00 -1.62
C ALA A 48 11.19 -25.67 -1.14
N TYR A 49 11.33 -25.12 0.07
CA TYR A 49 12.59 -24.65 0.64
C TYR A 49 12.88 -25.18 2.05
N PRO A 50 13.07 -26.50 2.25
CA PRO A 50 13.29 -27.08 3.57
C PRO A 50 14.48 -26.43 4.30
N ASN A 51 15.61 -26.22 3.62
CA ASN A 51 16.80 -25.63 4.23
C ASN A 51 16.64 -24.14 4.61
N LEU A 52 15.76 -23.39 3.91
CA LEU A 52 15.49 -21.99 4.26
C LEU A 52 14.37 -21.89 5.31
N ALA A 53 13.51 -22.91 5.41
CA ALA A 53 12.48 -23.00 6.43
C ALA A 53 13.09 -23.15 7.83
N GLU A 54 14.18 -23.92 7.94
CA GLU A 54 14.95 -24.07 9.18
C GLU A 54 15.54 -22.74 9.68
N ASP A 55 15.90 -21.84 8.77
CA ASP A 55 16.43 -20.49 9.07
C ASP A 55 15.34 -19.40 9.14
N GLY A 56 14.05 -19.76 9.02
CA GLY A 56 12.93 -18.81 9.08
C GLY A 56 12.82 -17.88 7.86
N VAL A 57 13.47 -18.20 6.75
CA VAL A 57 13.50 -17.41 5.49
C VAL A 57 12.43 -17.90 4.50
N VAL A 58 11.29 -18.33 5.04
CA VAL A 58 10.11 -18.78 4.29
C VAL A 58 8.94 -17.86 4.57
N TRP A 59 8.00 -17.81 3.64
CA TRP A 59 6.80 -17.01 3.81
C TRP A 59 5.95 -17.55 4.96
N ASN A 60 5.70 -16.68 5.93
CA ASN A 60 4.66 -16.91 6.92
C ASN A 60 3.33 -16.35 6.41
N ARG A 61 2.25 -16.67 7.13
CA ARG A 61 0.89 -16.22 6.79
C ARG A 61 0.80 -14.70 6.67
N ARG A 62 1.43 -13.96 7.59
CA ARG A 62 1.43 -12.49 7.59
C ARG A 62 2.09 -11.92 6.33
N ASN A 63 3.22 -12.50 5.87
CA ASN A 63 3.86 -12.06 4.61
C ASN A 63 2.89 -12.19 3.44
N LEU A 64 2.29 -13.37 3.26
CA LEU A 64 1.39 -13.64 2.13
C LEU A 64 0.11 -12.81 2.19
N GLU A 65 -0.42 -12.54 3.39
CA GLU A 65 -1.52 -11.60 3.58
C GLU A 65 -1.16 -10.19 3.09
N GLN A 66 0.04 -9.70 3.41
CA GLN A 66 0.49 -8.41 2.89
C GLN A 66 0.72 -8.43 1.37
N HIS A 67 1.27 -9.52 0.82
CA HIS A 67 1.43 -9.67 -0.63
C HIS A 67 0.10 -9.51 -1.37
N LEU A 68 -0.96 -10.14 -0.86
CA LEU A 68 -2.32 -10.05 -1.40
C LEU A 68 -2.97 -8.68 -1.18
N ARG A 69 -2.69 -8.01 -0.05
CA ARG A 69 -3.20 -6.66 0.21
C ARG A 69 -2.56 -5.60 -0.68
N HIS A 70 -1.26 -5.69 -0.92
CA HIS A 70 -0.52 -4.69 -1.70
C HIS A 70 -0.60 -4.94 -3.19
N PHE A 71 -0.46 -6.19 -3.65
CA PHE A 71 -0.43 -6.49 -5.07
C PHE A 71 -0.98 -7.88 -5.40
N PRO A 72 -2.33 -8.07 -5.32
CA PRO A 72 -2.96 -9.37 -5.56
C PRO A 72 -2.67 -9.91 -6.97
N ASP A 73 -2.56 -9.02 -7.96
CA ASP A 73 -2.26 -9.38 -9.35
C ASP A 73 -0.87 -9.98 -9.55
N GLY A 74 0.07 -9.67 -8.65
CA GLY A 74 1.44 -10.21 -8.65
C GLY A 74 1.59 -11.62 -8.07
N GLN A 75 0.53 -12.14 -7.45
CA GLN A 75 0.57 -13.41 -6.71
C GLN A 75 -0.06 -14.51 -7.58
N GLY A 76 0.77 -15.41 -8.12
CA GLY A 76 0.35 -16.47 -9.03
C GLY A 76 0.42 -17.86 -8.39
N VAL A 77 -0.52 -18.74 -8.73
CA VAL A 77 -0.53 -20.15 -8.32
C VAL A 77 -0.78 -21.08 -9.50
N VAL A 78 -0.23 -22.29 -9.39
CA VAL A 78 -0.54 -23.42 -10.28
C VAL A 78 -1.22 -24.52 -9.49
N GLU A 79 -2.38 -24.94 -9.97
CA GLU A 79 -3.16 -26.03 -9.41
C GLU A 79 -3.11 -27.27 -10.30
N ILE A 80 -3.08 -28.44 -9.67
CA ILE A 80 -3.32 -29.73 -10.32
C ILE A 80 -4.42 -30.44 -9.54
N ASN A 81 -5.53 -30.74 -10.22
CA ASN A 81 -6.70 -31.39 -9.63
C ASN A 81 -7.20 -30.70 -8.33
N GLY A 82 -7.20 -29.37 -8.31
CA GLY A 82 -7.64 -28.55 -7.17
C GLY A 82 -6.62 -28.37 -6.04
N LYS A 83 -5.44 -28.99 -6.14
CA LYS A 83 -4.34 -28.80 -5.19
C LYS A 83 -3.34 -27.77 -5.73
N ILE A 84 -3.00 -26.75 -4.94
CA ILE A 84 -1.91 -25.82 -5.26
C ILE A 84 -0.58 -26.55 -5.14
N VAL A 85 0.21 -26.55 -6.23
CA VAL A 85 1.49 -27.29 -6.32
C VAL A 85 2.67 -26.40 -6.71
N ALA A 86 2.42 -25.17 -7.13
CA ALA A 86 3.45 -24.17 -7.38
C ALA A 86 2.88 -22.76 -7.18
N SER A 87 3.74 -21.80 -6.82
CA SER A 87 3.36 -20.39 -6.65
C SER A 87 4.50 -19.44 -6.96
N CYS A 88 4.20 -18.18 -7.23
CA CYS A 88 5.18 -17.11 -7.29
C CYS A 88 4.62 -15.82 -6.71
N SER A 89 5.48 -15.07 -6.02
CA SER A 89 5.19 -13.73 -5.51
C SER A 89 5.97 -12.69 -6.28
N SER A 90 5.31 -11.60 -6.63
CA SER A 90 5.93 -10.48 -7.35
C SER A 90 5.44 -9.16 -6.75
N LEU A 91 6.21 -8.10 -6.92
CA LEU A 91 5.83 -6.73 -6.62
C LEU A 91 6.37 -5.81 -7.71
N VAL A 92 5.66 -4.72 -7.99
CA VAL A 92 6.20 -3.64 -8.83
C VAL A 92 7.06 -2.73 -7.95
N VAL A 93 8.22 -2.33 -8.47
CA VAL A 93 9.18 -1.43 -7.82
C VAL A 93 9.70 -0.38 -8.79
N SER A 94 10.19 0.73 -8.25
CA SER A 94 11.09 1.65 -8.93
C SER A 94 12.53 1.33 -8.50
N LEU A 95 13.42 1.10 -9.48
CA LEU A 95 14.84 0.84 -9.20
C LEU A 95 15.66 2.13 -9.04
N GLY A 96 15.03 3.31 -9.16
CA GLY A 96 15.65 4.62 -8.95
C GLY A 96 16.60 5.03 -10.09
N ARG A 97 17.45 6.02 -9.80
CA ARG A 97 18.40 6.61 -10.77
C ARG A 97 19.49 5.65 -11.22
N ASP A 98 19.97 4.80 -10.32
CA ASP A 98 20.87 3.68 -10.64
C ASP A 98 20.10 2.36 -10.60
N PRO A 99 19.51 1.93 -11.73
CA PRO A 99 18.72 0.72 -11.78
C PRO A 99 19.54 -0.57 -11.60
N TYR A 100 20.86 -0.47 -11.68
CA TYR A 100 21.77 -1.59 -11.52
C TYR A 100 22.57 -1.49 -10.22
N ARG A 101 22.11 -0.73 -9.23
CA ARG A 101 22.71 -0.76 -7.87
C ARG A 101 22.57 -2.14 -7.24
N ASP A 102 23.51 -2.50 -6.37
CA ASP A 102 23.38 -3.71 -5.55
C ASP A 102 22.18 -3.57 -4.61
N HIS A 103 21.45 -4.67 -4.42
CA HIS A 103 20.39 -4.77 -3.43
C HIS A 103 20.38 -6.17 -2.83
N THR A 104 19.81 -6.29 -1.64
CA THR A 104 19.54 -7.59 -1.00
C THR A 104 18.10 -7.99 -1.26
N TRP A 105 17.82 -9.29 -1.19
CA TRP A 105 16.46 -9.82 -1.28
C TRP A 105 15.55 -9.20 -0.23
N SER A 106 16.03 -9.13 1.02
CA SER A 106 15.30 -8.49 2.13
C SER A 106 15.08 -7.00 1.88
N GLY A 107 16.05 -6.30 1.29
CA GLY A 107 15.94 -4.88 0.98
C GLY A 107 14.88 -4.56 -0.07
N ILE A 108 14.87 -5.27 -1.20
CA ILE A 108 13.94 -4.99 -2.31
C ILE A 108 12.52 -5.51 -2.06
N THR A 109 12.33 -6.41 -1.09
CA THR A 109 11.02 -6.96 -0.71
C THR A 109 10.48 -6.40 0.60
N ASP A 110 11.17 -5.42 1.19
CA ASP A 110 10.91 -4.88 2.52
C ASP A 110 10.71 -5.96 3.60
N GLY A 111 11.74 -6.79 3.79
CA GLY A 111 11.70 -7.92 4.72
C GLY A 111 10.70 -9.02 4.32
N GLY A 112 10.28 -9.05 3.06
CA GLY A 112 9.23 -9.96 2.58
C GLY A 112 7.81 -9.46 2.84
N MET A 113 7.63 -8.21 3.30
CA MET A 113 6.30 -7.64 3.58
C MET A 113 5.69 -6.93 2.37
N PHE A 114 6.51 -6.52 1.40
CA PHE A 114 6.12 -5.76 0.20
C PHE A 114 5.49 -4.39 0.52
N TYR A 115 5.78 -3.77 1.67
CA TYR A 115 5.29 -2.40 1.95
C TYR A 115 5.87 -1.35 0.99
N ASN A 116 6.93 -1.71 0.27
CA ASN A 116 7.55 -0.90 -0.78
C ASN A 116 7.01 -1.22 -2.20
N HIS A 117 5.89 -1.92 -2.32
CA HIS A 117 5.22 -2.08 -3.60
C HIS A 117 4.81 -0.71 -4.16
N ASP A 118 5.31 -0.39 -5.35
CA ASP A 118 5.01 0.84 -6.07
C ASP A 118 4.17 0.49 -7.31
N PRO A 119 2.84 0.67 -7.31
CA PRO A 119 1.99 0.40 -8.47
C PRO A 119 2.32 1.30 -9.67
N TYR A 120 3.08 2.38 -9.46
CA TYR A 120 3.55 3.28 -10.50
C TYR A 120 4.95 2.93 -11.00
N GLY A 121 5.66 1.99 -10.36
CA GLY A 121 7.00 1.57 -10.73
C GLY A 121 7.09 1.04 -12.16
N ASP A 122 8.32 0.91 -12.69
CA ASP A 122 8.54 0.49 -14.07
C ASP A 122 9.03 -0.96 -14.20
N THR A 123 9.26 -1.63 -13.07
CA THR A 123 9.92 -2.93 -13.03
C THR A 123 9.11 -3.91 -12.19
N LEU A 124 8.78 -5.06 -12.76
CA LEU A 124 8.22 -6.18 -12.00
C LEU A 124 9.37 -6.95 -11.35
N TYR A 125 9.46 -6.93 -10.03
CA TYR A 125 10.42 -7.74 -9.30
C TYR A 125 9.82 -9.10 -8.96
N GLY A 126 10.47 -10.18 -9.38
CA GLY A 126 10.07 -11.54 -9.03
C GLY A 126 10.76 -12.00 -7.74
N ALA A 127 10.02 -11.93 -6.63
CA ALA A 127 10.57 -12.17 -5.29
C ALA A 127 10.89 -13.64 -5.03
N ASP A 128 10.05 -14.57 -5.51
CA ASP A 128 10.26 -16.01 -5.33
C ASP A 128 9.52 -16.87 -6.37
N VAL A 129 9.86 -18.16 -6.46
CA VAL A 129 9.06 -19.16 -7.18
C VAL A 129 9.13 -20.47 -6.42
N ASN A 130 7.98 -21.05 -6.09
CA ASN A 130 7.85 -22.30 -5.34
C ASN A 130 7.31 -23.40 -6.24
N VAL A 131 7.90 -24.59 -6.17
CA VAL A 131 7.35 -25.81 -6.78
C VAL A 131 7.48 -26.94 -5.78
N HIS A 132 6.36 -27.57 -5.46
CA HIS A 132 6.30 -28.71 -4.56
C HIS A 132 7.25 -29.82 -5.05
N PRO A 133 8.07 -30.46 -4.19
CA PRO A 133 9.05 -31.47 -4.57
C PRO A 133 8.52 -32.57 -5.51
N ASP A 134 7.39 -33.18 -5.17
CA ASP A 134 6.73 -34.25 -5.95
C ASP A 134 6.27 -33.84 -7.37
N PHE A 135 6.26 -32.54 -7.64
CA PHE A 135 5.79 -31.96 -8.91
C PHE A 135 6.92 -31.29 -9.71
N ARG A 136 8.16 -31.38 -9.25
CA ARG A 136 9.34 -30.89 -9.98
C ARG A 136 9.52 -31.66 -11.30
N GLY A 137 10.16 -31.01 -12.29
CA GLY A 137 10.32 -31.58 -13.64
C GLY A 137 9.06 -31.48 -14.53
N ARG A 138 7.89 -31.12 -14.00
CA ARG A 138 6.63 -30.98 -14.76
C ARG A 138 6.45 -29.61 -15.45
N LYS A 139 7.55 -28.86 -15.65
CA LYS A 139 7.57 -27.51 -16.28
C LYS A 139 6.64 -26.47 -15.60
N LEU A 140 6.30 -26.64 -14.32
CA LEU A 140 5.39 -25.73 -13.60
C LEU A 140 6.00 -24.35 -13.36
N ALA A 141 7.29 -24.28 -13.01
CA ALA A 141 7.99 -23.01 -12.88
C ALA A 141 7.93 -22.18 -14.18
N GLY A 142 8.08 -22.82 -15.34
CA GLY A 142 7.97 -22.12 -16.64
C GLY A 142 6.62 -21.45 -16.85
N ARG A 143 5.53 -22.03 -16.33
CA ARG A 143 4.18 -21.42 -16.36
C ARG A 143 4.09 -20.17 -15.50
N LEU A 144 4.75 -20.16 -14.33
CA LEU A 144 4.80 -19.00 -13.44
C LEU A 144 5.66 -17.86 -14.03
N TYR A 145 6.76 -18.20 -14.72
CA TYR A 145 7.53 -17.20 -15.47
C TYR A 145 6.74 -16.64 -16.65
N GLN A 146 5.91 -17.45 -17.32
CA GLN A 146 4.98 -16.95 -18.34
C GLN A 146 3.94 -16.01 -17.72
N PHE A 147 3.32 -16.39 -16.60
CA PHE A 147 2.40 -15.53 -15.86
C PHE A 147 3.01 -14.16 -15.54
N ARG A 148 4.27 -14.12 -15.10
CA ARG A 148 4.98 -12.84 -14.88
C ARG A 148 5.22 -12.03 -16.14
N ARG A 149 5.54 -12.67 -17.27
CA ARG A 149 5.68 -11.98 -18.56
C ARG A 149 4.36 -11.38 -19.01
N ASP A 150 3.28 -12.15 -18.93
CA ASP A 150 1.93 -11.70 -19.27
C ASP A 150 1.51 -10.51 -18.38
N LEU A 151 1.81 -10.58 -17.09
CA LEU A 151 1.56 -9.49 -16.13
C LEU A 151 2.42 -8.24 -16.41
N CYS A 152 3.72 -8.43 -16.65
CA CYS A 152 4.63 -7.33 -17.00
C CYS A 152 4.16 -6.60 -18.28
N GLN A 153 3.68 -7.37 -19.26
CA GLN A 153 3.12 -6.85 -20.50
C GLN A 153 1.78 -6.14 -20.30
N SER A 154 0.86 -6.73 -19.54
CA SER A 154 -0.46 -6.14 -19.29
C SER A 154 -0.37 -4.81 -18.55
N LEU A 155 0.58 -4.70 -17.62
CA LEU A 155 0.87 -3.48 -16.88
C LEU A 155 1.77 -2.49 -17.65
N ASN A 156 2.22 -2.84 -18.87
CA ASN A 156 3.17 -2.06 -19.67
C ASN A 156 4.42 -1.65 -18.86
N LEU A 157 4.95 -2.58 -18.06
CA LEU A 157 6.21 -2.41 -17.33
C LEU A 157 7.40 -2.58 -18.29
N LYS A 158 8.51 -1.93 -17.98
CA LYS A 158 9.71 -1.92 -18.82
C LYS A 158 10.40 -3.28 -18.86
N ARG A 159 10.40 -4.00 -17.74
CA ARG A 159 11.18 -5.22 -17.53
C ARG A 159 10.73 -6.02 -16.32
N ILE A 160 11.22 -7.26 -16.27
CA ILE A 160 11.21 -8.09 -15.07
C ILE A 160 12.66 -8.18 -14.57
N VAL A 161 12.85 -7.97 -13.27
CA VAL A 161 14.14 -8.18 -12.60
C VAL A 161 14.01 -9.29 -11.56
N LEU A 162 15.04 -10.12 -11.45
CA LEU A 162 15.13 -11.23 -10.50
C LEU A 162 16.51 -11.23 -9.85
N GLY A 163 16.56 -11.59 -8.56
CA GLY A 163 17.79 -12.06 -7.93
C GLY A 163 17.81 -13.59 -7.82
N GLY A 164 18.54 -14.24 -8.72
CA GLY A 164 18.67 -15.69 -8.78
C GLY A 164 19.74 -16.22 -7.83
N ARG A 165 19.40 -17.15 -6.95
CA ARG A 165 20.39 -17.82 -6.08
C ARG A 165 21.39 -18.60 -6.96
N LEU A 166 22.70 -18.43 -6.76
CA LEU A 166 23.70 -19.28 -7.39
C LEU A 166 23.78 -20.64 -6.68
N TYR A 167 22.76 -21.47 -6.89
CA TYR A 167 22.45 -22.63 -6.04
C TYR A 167 23.62 -23.60 -5.86
N ASN A 168 24.36 -23.91 -6.92
CA ASN A 168 25.45 -24.90 -6.88
C ASN A 168 26.83 -24.27 -6.57
N TYR A 169 26.92 -22.96 -6.33
CA TYR A 169 28.21 -22.28 -6.25
C TYR A 169 29.11 -22.75 -5.10
N HIS A 170 28.55 -23.24 -3.98
CA HIS A 170 29.34 -23.81 -2.88
C HIS A 170 30.29 -24.95 -3.32
N GLU A 171 29.97 -25.68 -4.40
CA GLU A 171 30.81 -26.75 -4.96
C GLU A 171 32.06 -26.18 -5.67
N TYR A 172 32.00 -24.92 -6.11
CA TYR A 172 33.02 -24.27 -6.96
C TYR A 172 33.75 -23.11 -6.26
N ALA A 173 33.24 -22.62 -5.12
CA ALA A 173 33.72 -21.43 -4.43
C ALA A 173 35.20 -21.46 -3.99
N LYS A 174 35.83 -22.65 -3.94
CA LYS A 174 37.28 -22.78 -3.67
C LYS A 174 38.16 -22.62 -4.91
N ARG A 175 37.58 -22.70 -6.12
CA ARG A 175 38.30 -22.80 -7.40
C ARG A 175 38.15 -21.57 -8.28
N MET A 176 37.05 -20.83 -8.13
CA MET A 176 36.72 -19.68 -8.96
C MET A 176 35.85 -18.69 -8.19
N SER A 177 35.82 -17.45 -8.66
CA SER A 177 34.92 -16.42 -8.11
C SER A 177 33.46 -16.68 -8.51
N ALA A 178 32.52 -16.03 -7.80
CA ALA A 178 31.09 -16.17 -8.09
C ALA A 178 30.74 -15.59 -9.47
N ASP A 179 31.40 -14.49 -9.86
CA ASP A 179 31.23 -13.89 -11.18
C ASP A 179 31.74 -14.83 -12.28
N GLU A 180 32.96 -15.37 -12.11
CA GLU A 180 33.53 -16.35 -13.06
C GLU A 180 32.62 -17.58 -13.21
N TYR A 181 32.13 -18.13 -12.10
CA TYR A 181 31.18 -19.24 -12.11
C TYR A 181 29.90 -18.89 -12.88
N ALA A 182 29.28 -17.74 -12.58
CA ALA A 182 28.05 -17.30 -13.24
C ALA A 182 28.24 -17.09 -14.75
N ARG A 183 29.37 -16.53 -15.17
CA ARG A 183 29.73 -16.34 -16.59
C ARG A 183 29.95 -17.67 -17.31
N LYS A 184 30.60 -18.65 -16.67
CA LYS A 184 30.76 -19.98 -17.27
C LYS A 184 29.45 -20.76 -17.33
N VAL A 185 28.53 -20.54 -16.39
CA VAL A 185 27.14 -21.06 -16.48
C VAL A 185 26.38 -20.38 -17.63
N GLU A 186 26.55 -19.07 -17.82
CA GLU A 186 25.97 -18.32 -18.95
C GLU A 186 26.49 -18.81 -20.30
N ALA A 187 27.78 -19.14 -20.38
CA ALA A 187 28.43 -19.75 -21.56
C ALA A 187 28.02 -21.22 -21.80
N GLY A 188 27.32 -21.85 -20.85
CA GLY A 188 26.88 -23.25 -20.93
C GLY A 188 27.96 -24.29 -20.57
N GLU A 189 29.10 -23.86 -20.03
CA GLU A 189 30.18 -24.75 -19.56
C GLU A 189 29.80 -25.48 -18.27
N TYR A 190 29.00 -24.84 -17.42
CA TYR A 190 28.49 -25.41 -16.16
C TYR A 190 26.97 -25.34 -16.11
N ARG A 191 26.40 -26.16 -15.24
CA ARG A 191 24.97 -26.18 -14.96
C ARG A 191 24.70 -25.81 -13.52
N ASP A 192 24.03 -24.67 -13.34
CA ASP A 192 23.44 -24.27 -12.06
C ASP A 192 21.93 -24.51 -12.10
N LEU A 193 21.36 -25.09 -11.02
CA LEU A 193 19.93 -25.44 -11.01
C LEU A 193 19.00 -24.24 -11.16
N VAL A 194 19.42 -23.05 -10.72
CA VAL A 194 18.59 -21.83 -10.75
C VAL A 194 19.00 -20.96 -11.94
N LEU A 195 20.28 -20.59 -12.05
CA LEU A 195 20.72 -19.67 -13.10
C LEU A 195 20.50 -20.26 -14.48
N SER A 196 20.89 -21.51 -14.73
CA SER A 196 20.68 -22.14 -16.06
C SER A 196 19.20 -22.25 -16.42
N PHE A 197 18.30 -22.38 -15.44
CA PHE A 197 16.85 -22.38 -15.69
C PHE A 197 16.35 -20.99 -16.06
N GLN A 198 16.77 -19.95 -15.33
CA GLN A 198 16.33 -18.57 -15.56
C GLN A 198 16.82 -18.02 -16.91
N LEU A 199 18.06 -18.34 -17.30
CA LEU A 199 18.59 -18.03 -18.63
C LEU A 199 17.72 -18.68 -19.74
N LYS A 200 17.32 -19.94 -19.56
CA LYS A 200 16.38 -20.63 -20.47
C LYS A 200 14.97 -20.02 -20.50
N GLN A 201 14.59 -19.24 -19.49
CA GLN A 201 13.34 -18.46 -19.50
C GLN A 201 13.48 -17.11 -20.23
N GLY A 202 14.63 -16.83 -20.83
CA GLY A 202 14.90 -15.63 -21.63
C GLY A 202 15.48 -14.46 -20.83
N PHE A 203 15.92 -14.68 -19.58
CA PHE A 203 16.59 -13.64 -18.80
C PHE A 203 18.05 -13.50 -19.18
N THR A 204 18.59 -12.30 -19.03
CA THR A 204 20.00 -11.98 -19.28
C THR A 204 20.73 -11.71 -17.96
N LEU A 205 21.94 -12.24 -17.79
CA LEU A 205 22.77 -12.00 -16.62
C LEU A 205 23.46 -10.63 -16.74
N LYS A 206 23.13 -9.70 -15.83
CA LYS A 206 23.79 -8.39 -15.79
C LYS A 206 25.04 -8.43 -14.92
N LYS A 207 24.92 -8.95 -13.71
CA LYS A 207 26.00 -9.04 -12.73
C LYS A 207 25.72 -10.07 -11.64
N VAL A 208 26.73 -10.35 -10.84
CA VAL A 208 26.60 -11.04 -9.56
C VAL A 208 26.59 -10.03 -8.42
N MET A 209 25.70 -10.22 -7.45
CA MET A 209 25.55 -9.42 -6.23
C MET A 209 26.00 -10.24 -5.03
N ALA A 210 26.88 -9.66 -4.21
CA ALA A 210 27.28 -10.25 -2.94
C ALA A 210 26.23 -9.96 -1.86
N ASN A 211 26.15 -10.83 -0.85
CA ASN A 211 25.23 -10.69 0.29
C ASN A 211 23.76 -10.51 -0.10
N TYR A 212 23.35 -11.05 -1.25
CA TYR A 212 22.00 -10.90 -1.77
C TYR A 212 20.96 -11.59 -0.88
N LEU A 213 21.26 -12.82 -0.43
CA LEU A 213 20.42 -13.62 0.45
C LEU A 213 21.33 -14.44 1.35
N ARG A 214 20.98 -14.63 2.63
CA ARG A 214 21.71 -15.56 3.49
C ARG A 214 21.38 -16.99 3.06
N ASP A 215 22.35 -17.66 2.43
CA ASP A 215 22.17 -19.01 1.89
C ASP A 215 23.54 -19.71 1.78
N PRO A 216 23.80 -20.76 2.59
CA PRO A 216 25.07 -21.47 2.58
C PRO A 216 25.45 -22.08 1.23
N LEU A 217 24.46 -22.48 0.42
CA LEU A 217 24.67 -23.15 -0.86
C LEU A 217 25.13 -22.18 -1.96
N SER A 218 24.61 -20.96 -1.94
CA SER A 218 25.02 -19.89 -2.85
C SER A 218 26.17 -19.03 -2.30
N LYS A 219 26.67 -19.32 -1.09
CA LYS A 219 27.67 -18.48 -0.39
C LYS A 219 27.23 -17.00 -0.33
N ASN A 220 25.93 -16.80 -0.15
CA ASN A 220 25.26 -15.50 -0.14
C ASN A 220 25.30 -14.70 -1.46
N PHE A 221 25.67 -15.32 -2.58
CA PHE A 221 25.67 -14.66 -3.88
C PHE A 221 24.35 -14.86 -4.63
N GLY A 222 23.88 -13.79 -5.27
CA GLY A 222 22.74 -13.81 -6.18
C GLY A 222 23.10 -13.20 -7.52
N THR A 223 22.43 -13.61 -8.59
CA THR A 223 22.57 -13.01 -9.92
C THR A 223 21.51 -11.94 -10.14
N PHE A 224 21.90 -10.77 -10.63
CA PHE A 224 20.97 -9.79 -11.16
C PHE A 224 20.59 -10.19 -12.59
N LEU A 225 19.35 -10.63 -12.76
CA LEU A 225 18.81 -11.09 -14.04
C LEU A 225 17.72 -10.14 -14.53
N GLU A 226 17.74 -9.86 -15.83
CA GLU A 226 16.78 -8.95 -16.46
C GLU A 226 16.14 -9.60 -17.68
N TRP A 227 14.82 -9.50 -17.76
CA TRP A 227 14.03 -9.76 -18.97
C TRP A 227 13.40 -8.44 -19.42
N ILE A 228 13.72 -8.00 -20.63
CA ILE A 228 13.17 -6.78 -21.21
C ILE A 228 11.79 -7.08 -21.80
N ASN A 229 10.80 -6.25 -21.47
CA ASN A 229 9.49 -6.38 -22.06
C ASN A 229 9.52 -5.92 -23.53
N PRO A 230 9.34 -6.82 -24.52
CA PRO A 230 9.44 -6.48 -25.93
C PRO A 230 8.29 -5.59 -26.42
N THR A 231 7.17 -5.52 -25.70
CA THR A 231 6.01 -4.70 -26.05
C THR A 231 5.93 -3.40 -25.25
N TYR A 232 6.95 -3.10 -24.44
CA TYR A 232 6.99 -1.89 -23.63
C TYR A 232 6.90 -0.64 -24.52
N LYS A 233 5.85 0.15 -24.28
CA LYS A 233 5.73 1.48 -24.86
C LYS A 233 6.16 2.49 -23.81
N ARG A 234 7.26 3.20 -24.06
CA ARG A 234 7.75 4.27 -23.19
C ARG A 234 6.67 5.33 -23.04
N ARG A 235 6.06 5.39 -21.86
CA ARG A 235 5.22 6.52 -21.46
C ARG A 235 6.16 7.58 -20.91
N LEU A 236 6.02 8.83 -21.36
CA LEU A 236 6.64 9.96 -20.65
C LEU A 236 5.96 10.00 -19.27
N ARG A 237 6.64 9.43 -18.28
CA ARG A 237 6.15 9.39 -16.91
C ARG A 237 6.23 10.82 -16.39
N LYS A 238 5.08 11.47 -16.21
CA LYS A 238 5.05 12.72 -15.44
C LYS A 238 5.45 12.37 -14.01
N PRO A 239 6.31 13.17 -13.35
CA PRO A 239 6.63 13.00 -11.95
C PRO A 239 5.34 12.80 -11.16
N ARG A 240 5.29 11.78 -10.30
CA ARG A 240 4.10 11.56 -9.46
C ARG A 240 4.16 12.55 -8.31
N ALA A 241 3.64 13.75 -8.58
CA ALA A 241 3.42 14.76 -7.58
C ALA A 241 1.92 15.01 -7.41
N ILE A 242 1.52 15.33 -6.18
CA ILE A 242 0.19 15.90 -5.93
C ILE A 242 0.35 17.27 -5.31
N ARG A 243 -0.54 18.18 -5.67
CA ARG A 243 -0.60 19.49 -5.03
C ARG A 243 -1.62 19.48 -3.91
N VAL A 244 -1.23 19.92 -2.72
CA VAL A 244 -2.12 19.97 -1.56
C VAL A 244 -2.25 21.39 -1.05
N SER A 245 -3.46 21.76 -0.66
CA SER A 245 -3.76 23.00 0.06
C SER A 245 -4.24 22.69 1.47
N SER A 246 -3.69 23.38 2.46
CA SER A 246 -4.16 23.35 3.85
C SER A 246 -4.75 24.70 4.22
N VAL A 247 -6.00 24.68 4.69
CA VAL A 247 -6.73 25.88 5.09
C VAL A 247 -6.53 26.10 6.58
N GLN A 248 -5.86 27.19 6.97
CA GLN A 248 -5.89 27.67 8.34
C GLN A 248 -7.11 28.55 8.51
N TYR A 249 -8.17 28.01 9.11
CA TYR A 249 -9.51 28.61 9.07
C TYR A 249 -9.78 29.47 10.29
N GLN A 250 -10.23 30.72 10.10
CA GLN A 250 -10.63 31.55 11.23
C GLN A 250 -12.07 31.28 11.63
N MET A 251 -12.23 30.80 12.88
CA MET A 251 -13.53 30.76 13.52
C MET A 251 -14.03 32.18 13.77
N ARG A 252 -15.26 32.41 13.32
CA ARG A 252 -16.01 33.66 13.44
C ARG A 252 -17.50 33.35 13.37
N LYS A 253 -18.36 34.18 13.95
CA LYS A 253 -19.81 33.95 13.88
C LYS A 253 -20.30 33.96 12.43
N VAL A 254 -21.20 33.04 12.13
CA VAL A 254 -22.06 33.06 10.94
C VAL A 254 -23.52 33.24 11.37
N ASN A 255 -24.30 33.91 10.52
CA ASN A 255 -25.72 34.16 10.77
C ASN A 255 -26.64 33.20 9.98
N SER A 256 -26.08 32.41 9.08
CA SER A 256 -26.81 31.47 8.23
C SER A 256 -25.91 30.37 7.70
N PHE A 257 -26.53 29.28 7.23
CA PHE A 257 -25.83 28.21 6.52
C PHE A 257 -25.22 28.71 5.19
N GLU A 258 -25.87 29.64 4.49
CA GLU A 258 -25.34 30.22 3.25
C GLU A 258 -24.07 31.04 3.49
N GLY A 259 -23.97 31.77 4.60
CA GLY A 259 -22.74 32.48 4.97
C GLY A 259 -21.58 31.52 5.23
N PHE A 260 -21.84 30.40 5.90
CA PHE A 260 -20.85 29.33 6.06
C PHE A 260 -20.41 28.76 4.71
N LYS A 261 -21.38 28.42 3.84
CA LYS A 261 -21.13 27.91 2.49
C LYS A 261 -20.24 28.85 1.66
N GLN A 262 -20.47 30.17 1.75
CA GLN A 262 -19.65 31.16 1.05
C GLN A 262 -18.19 31.13 1.51
N HIS A 263 -17.95 31.04 2.82
CA HIS A 263 -16.58 30.90 3.35
C HIS A 263 -15.91 29.61 2.86
N ILE A 264 -16.60 28.48 2.93
CA ILE A 264 -16.04 27.20 2.47
C ILE A 264 -15.74 27.24 0.97
N ARG A 265 -16.68 27.75 0.15
CA ARG A 265 -16.51 27.87 -1.29
C ARG A 265 -15.28 28.72 -1.64
N TYR A 266 -15.10 29.86 -0.97
CA TYR A 266 -13.94 30.73 -1.21
C TYR A 266 -12.62 29.95 -1.08
N PHE A 267 -12.44 29.17 -0.02
CA PHE A 267 -11.21 28.41 0.17
C PHE A 267 -11.04 27.24 -0.83
N VAL A 268 -12.13 26.61 -1.26
CA VAL A 268 -12.07 25.59 -2.31
C VAL A 268 -11.70 26.22 -3.65
N ASP A 269 -12.25 27.38 -3.97
CA ASP A 269 -11.95 28.16 -5.18
C ASP A 269 -10.48 28.55 -5.22
N VAL A 270 -9.96 29.16 -4.14
CA VAL A 270 -8.54 29.48 -3.99
C VAL A 270 -7.66 28.24 -4.16
N ALA A 271 -7.97 27.13 -3.47
CA ALA A 271 -7.20 25.90 -3.62
C ALA A 271 -7.19 25.40 -5.08
N LYS A 272 -8.31 25.56 -5.80
CA LYS A 272 -8.42 25.18 -7.20
C LYS A 272 -7.66 26.12 -8.14
N GLU A 273 -7.65 27.43 -7.90
CA GLU A 273 -6.84 28.40 -8.67
C GLU A 273 -5.36 28.07 -8.64
N TYR A 274 -4.88 27.48 -7.53
CA TYR A 274 -3.51 26.96 -7.42
C TYR A 274 -3.34 25.54 -7.97
N ASP A 275 -4.32 24.97 -8.68
CA ASP A 275 -4.30 23.60 -9.21
C ASP A 275 -4.12 22.51 -8.13
N SER A 276 -4.70 22.71 -6.93
CA SER A 276 -4.63 21.71 -5.88
C SER A 276 -5.44 20.45 -6.24
N ASP A 277 -4.88 19.30 -5.89
CA ASP A 277 -5.52 18.00 -5.98
C ASP A 277 -6.34 17.68 -4.74
N PHE A 278 -5.83 18.11 -3.58
CA PHE A 278 -6.48 17.99 -2.29
C PHE A 278 -6.56 19.34 -1.60
N VAL A 279 -7.68 19.60 -0.92
CA VAL A 279 -7.80 20.67 0.06
C VAL A 279 -8.23 20.08 1.41
N LEU A 280 -7.49 20.45 2.47
CA LEU A 280 -7.78 20.04 3.84
C LEU A 280 -8.34 21.22 4.64
N PHE A 281 -9.51 21.00 5.23
CA PHE A 281 -10.09 21.88 6.25
C PHE A 281 -9.85 21.36 7.67
N PRO A 282 -9.96 22.23 8.70
CA PRO A 282 -9.66 21.85 10.08
C PRO A 282 -10.70 20.98 10.79
N GLU A 283 -10.33 20.48 11.96
CA GLU A 283 -11.24 19.76 12.85
C GLU A 283 -12.34 20.70 13.36
N LEU A 284 -13.55 20.16 13.56
CA LEU A 284 -14.73 20.85 14.08
C LEU A 284 -15.06 22.14 13.32
N LEU A 285 -14.68 22.22 12.05
CA LEU A 285 -15.01 23.31 11.13
C LEU A 285 -16.48 23.72 11.26
N THR A 286 -17.36 22.72 11.32
CA THR A 286 -18.81 22.92 11.38
C THR A 286 -19.32 23.43 12.73
N ALA A 287 -18.50 23.47 13.78
CA ALA A 287 -18.86 24.12 15.05
C ALA A 287 -19.17 25.62 14.86
N GLN A 288 -18.62 26.25 13.82
CA GLN A 288 -19.00 27.60 13.42
C GLN A 288 -20.52 27.75 13.22
N LEU A 289 -21.19 26.72 12.72
CA LEU A 289 -22.65 26.71 12.51
C LEU A 289 -23.42 26.82 13.83
N MET A 290 -22.81 26.50 14.97
CA MET A 290 -23.45 26.66 16.28
C MET A 290 -23.78 28.14 16.57
N SER A 291 -23.08 29.10 15.97
CA SER A 291 -23.36 30.53 16.22
C SER A 291 -24.70 31.02 15.68
N TYR A 292 -25.29 30.34 14.69
CA TYR A 292 -26.65 30.67 14.22
C TYR A 292 -27.70 29.70 14.75
N LEU A 293 -27.28 28.55 15.32
CA LEU A 293 -28.19 27.63 15.98
C LEU A 293 -28.56 28.20 17.35
N LYS A 294 -29.85 28.31 17.65
CA LYS A 294 -30.29 28.64 19.01
C LYS A 294 -30.09 27.41 19.89
N THR A 295 -29.07 27.42 20.74
CA THR A 295 -28.69 26.28 21.60
C THR A 295 -28.77 26.69 23.07
N LYS A 296 -29.03 25.72 23.96
CA LYS A 296 -29.13 25.97 25.41
C LYS A 296 -27.92 25.47 26.19
N THR A 297 -27.27 24.42 25.68
CA THR A 297 -26.11 23.77 26.30
C THR A 297 -25.18 23.23 25.20
N PRO A 298 -23.91 22.95 25.51
CA PRO A 298 -22.98 22.32 24.56
C PRO A 298 -23.51 21.00 23.98
N LEU A 299 -24.17 20.18 24.81
CA LEU A 299 -24.78 18.92 24.38
C LEU A 299 -25.98 19.12 23.43
N ASP A 300 -26.79 20.16 23.65
CA ASP A 300 -27.87 20.53 22.73
C ASP A 300 -27.29 21.05 21.40
N ALA A 301 -26.20 21.83 21.46
CA ALA A 301 -25.52 22.37 20.29
C ALA A 301 -24.98 21.27 19.39
N ILE A 302 -24.25 20.30 19.94
CA ILE A 302 -23.68 19.19 19.15
C ILE A 302 -24.79 18.32 18.54
N ARG A 303 -25.86 18.04 19.29
CA ARG A 303 -27.01 17.27 18.78
C ARG A 303 -27.70 17.99 17.62
N LYS A 304 -27.92 19.31 17.74
CA LYS A 304 -28.48 20.10 16.63
C LYS A 304 -27.54 20.13 15.44
N LEU A 305 -26.23 20.22 15.67
CA LEU A 305 -25.25 20.19 14.59
C LEU A 305 -25.33 18.89 13.78
N THR A 306 -25.53 17.73 14.42
CA THR A 306 -25.72 16.45 13.69
C THR A 306 -26.90 16.46 12.72
N THR A 307 -27.93 17.29 12.97
CA THR A 307 -29.09 17.41 12.06
C THR A 307 -28.75 18.09 10.74
N LEU A 308 -27.60 18.78 10.68
CA LEU A 308 -27.10 19.45 9.48
C LEU A 308 -26.21 18.54 8.61
N THR A 309 -25.91 17.30 9.03
CA THR A 309 -25.08 16.36 8.27
C THR A 309 -25.47 16.29 6.79
N PRO A 310 -26.76 16.15 6.40
CA PRO A 310 -27.12 16.09 4.98
C PRO A 310 -26.81 17.37 4.20
N LYS A 311 -26.93 18.54 4.85
CA LYS A 311 -26.62 19.83 4.22
C LYS A 311 -25.11 20.03 4.06
N VAL A 312 -24.33 19.61 5.07
CA VAL A 312 -22.86 19.68 5.04
C VAL A 312 -22.31 18.73 3.97
N ASP A 313 -22.78 17.49 3.92
CA ASP A 313 -22.38 16.53 2.89
C ASP A 313 -22.74 17.04 1.49
N ALA A 314 -23.97 17.51 1.28
CA ALA A 314 -24.39 18.05 0.00
C ALA A 314 -23.53 19.25 -0.45
N LEU A 315 -23.14 20.13 0.49
CA LEU A 315 -22.23 21.23 0.22
C LEU A 315 -20.88 20.71 -0.30
N PHE A 316 -20.17 19.89 0.48
CA PHE A 316 -18.83 19.46 0.10
C PHE A 316 -18.81 18.55 -1.13
N GLN A 317 -19.81 17.67 -1.29
CA GLN A 317 -19.96 16.87 -2.51
C GLN A 317 -20.16 17.76 -3.75
N SER A 318 -21.00 18.81 -3.64
CA SER A 318 -21.22 19.74 -4.75
C SER A 318 -19.93 20.48 -5.14
N LEU A 319 -19.15 20.94 -4.15
CA LEU A 319 -17.89 21.62 -4.38
C LEU A 319 -16.82 20.69 -4.96
N ALA A 320 -16.67 19.47 -4.43
CA ALA A 320 -15.70 18.50 -4.94
C ALA A 320 -15.96 18.17 -6.42
N LYS A 321 -17.24 18.00 -6.79
CA LYS A 321 -17.66 17.76 -8.17
C LYS A 321 -17.49 18.98 -9.05
N GLU A 322 -17.90 20.17 -8.59
CA GLU A 322 -17.82 21.40 -9.37
C GLU A 322 -16.37 21.78 -9.68
N PHE A 323 -15.50 21.78 -8.66
CA PHE A 323 -14.10 22.19 -8.79
C PHE A 323 -13.17 21.05 -9.21
N GLN A 324 -13.67 19.83 -9.33
CA GLN A 324 -12.87 18.64 -9.66
C GLN A 324 -11.62 18.54 -8.77
N ILE A 325 -11.85 18.55 -7.45
CA ILE A 325 -10.84 18.52 -6.39
C ILE A 325 -11.29 17.58 -5.27
N ALA A 326 -10.35 16.86 -4.65
CA ALA A 326 -10.65 16.07 -3.45
C ALA A 326 -10.68 16.98 -2.22
N ILE A 327 -11.74 16.90 -1.42
CA ILE A 327 -11.92 17.76 -0.25
C ILE A 327 -11.94 16.91 1.01
N ILE A 328 -11.00 17.13 1.92
CA ILE A 328 -11.14 16.68 3.30
C ILE A 328 -11.86 17.82 4.02
N GLY A 329 -13.17 17.66 4.23
CA GLY A 329 -14.07 18.71 4.73
C GLY A 329 -13.91 19.06 6.21
N GLY A 330 -12.73 18.78 6.78
CA GLY A 330 -12.51 18.87 8.22
C GLY A 330 -13.29 17.79 8.95
N THR A 331 -13.82 18.14 10.12
CA THR A 331 -14.72 17.23 10.84
C THR A 331 -16.09 17.80 11.17
N HIS A 332 -17.04 16.89 11.28
CA HIS A 332 -18.43 17.14 11.65
C HIS A 332 -18.90 16.07 12.65
N PRO A 333 -19.65 16.44 13.70
CA PRO A 333 -20.27 15.44 14.56
C PRO A 333 -21.38 14.70 13.80
N ILE A 334 -21.34 13.37 13.82
CA ILE A 334 -22.31 12.50 13.16
C ILE A 334 -22.92 11.55 14.17
N LYS A 335 -24.22 11.32 14.05
CA LYS A 335 -24.92 10.33 14.88
C LYS A 335 -24.63 8.92 14.37
N ALA A 336 -23.99 8.09 15.21
CA ALA A 336 -23.75 6.67 14.97
C ALA A 336 -24.60 5.85 15.96
N GLY A 337 -25.79 5.42 15.52
CA GLY A 337 -26.74 4.74 16.41
C GLY A 337 -27.19 5.62 17.58
N LYS A 338 -26.76 5.28 18.81
CA LYS A 338 -27.08 6.03 20.04
C LYS A 338 -26.02 7.06 20.42
N VAL A 339 -24.85 7.01 19.80
CA VAL A 339 -23.70 7.85 20.14
C VAL A 339 -23.47 8.91 19.06
N ILE A 340 -22.64 9.90 19.37
CA ILE A 340 -22.18 10.91 18.42
C ILE A 340 -20.67 10.72 18.28
N GLU A 341 -20.19 10.69 17.05
CA GLU A 341 -18.77 10.56 16.72
C GLU A 341 -18.29 11.86 16.04
N ASN A 342 -17.05 12.25 16.30
CA ASN A 342 -16.38 13.32 15.56
C ASN A 342 -15.77 12.71 14.28
N VAL A 343 -16.29 13.05 13.10
CA VAL A 343 -15.97 12.33 11.85
C VAL A 343 -15.34 13.25 10.84
N ALA A 344 -14.16 12.86 10.32
CA ALA A 344 -13.59 13.44 9.13
C ALA A 344 -14.21 12.81 7.87
N SER A 345 -14.58 13.65 6.90
CA SER A 345 -15.13 13.19 5.62
C SER A 345 -14.22 13.61 4.47
N LEU A 346 -13.88 12.65 3.61
CA LEU A 346 -13.18 12.86 2.35
C LEU A 346 -14.19 12.74 1.20
N TYR A 347 -14.36 13.83 0.46
CA TYR A 347 -15.26 13.95 -0.68
C TYR A 347 -14.44 13.93 -1.97
N LEU A 348 -14.72 12.98 -2.86
CA LEU A 348 -14.02 12.84 -4.13
C LEU A 348 -14.83 13.44 -5.29
N PRO A 349 -14.17 13.87 -6.39
CA PRO A 349 -14.84 14.47 -7.56
C PRO A 349 -15.87 13.59 -8.25
N ASP A 350 -15.75 12.27 -8.12
CA ASP A 350 -16.66 11.28 -8.68
C ASP A 350 -17.96 11.11 -7.85
N GLY A 351 -18.04 11.79 -6.70
CA GLY A 351 -19.17 11.71 -5.77
C GLY A 351 -18.96 10.73 -4.62
N THR A 352 -17.87 9.95 -4.61
CA THR A 352 -17.53 9.04 -3.52
C THR A 352 -17.27 9.83 -2.23
N VAL A 353 -17.78 9.31 -1.11
CA VAL A 353 -17.57 9.89 0.22
C VAL A 353 -17.00 8.83 1.15
N HIS A 354 -15.81 9.09 1.67
CA HIS A 354 -15.19 8.28 2.71
C HIS A 354 -15.34 8.98 4.06
N ARG A 355 -15.44 8.18 5.12
CA ARG A 355 -15.56 8.66 6.50
C ARG A 355 -14.49 8.01 7.37
N GLN A 356 -13.86 8.82 8.20
CA GLN A 356 -12.92 8.40 9.24
C GLN A 356 -13.37 8.98 10.58
N PRO A 357 -14.01 8.20 11.46
CA PRO A 357 -14.29 8.67 12.81
C PRO A 357 -12.99 8.83 13.60
N LYS A 358 -12.94 9.84 14.46
CA LYS A 358 -11.85 10.06 15.41
C LYS A 358 -11.83 8.90 16.41
N ILE A 359 -10.68 8.28 16.61
CA ILE A 359 -10.56 7.09 17.45
C ILE A 359 -10.30 7.52 18.90
N HIS A 360 -9.36 8.43 19.09
CA HIS A 360 -8.95 8.90 20.41
C HIS A 360 -9.67 10.21 20.72
N ILE A 361 -10.71 10.13 21.57
CA ILE A 361 -11.48 11.30 21.97
C ILE A 361 -10.80 12.02 23.14
N THR A 362 -10.70 13.34 23.04
CA THR A 362 -10.12 14.15 24.11
C THR A 362 -11.03 14.16 25.35
N PRO A 363 -10.48 14.35 26.57
CA PRO A 363 -11.29 14.49 27.78
C PRO A 363 -12.32 15.63 27.69
N ASN A 364 -12.03 16.67 26.91
CA ASN A 364 -12.94 17.80 26.74
C ASN A 364 -14.14 17.44 25.86
N GLU A 365 -13.92 16.88 24.67
CA GLU A 365 -14.99 16.42 23.77
C GLU A 365 -15.94 15.43 24.46
N ARG A 366 -15.39 14.50 25.25
CA ARG A 366 -16.19 13.53 26.00
C ARG A 366 -17.07 14.20 27.05
N ARG A 367 -16.52 15.15 27.82
CA ARG A 367 -17.26 15.81 28.92
C ARG A 367 -18.27 16.84 28.41
N ALA A 368 -17.87 17.68 27.46
CA ALA A 368 -18.70 18.79 26.97
C ALA A 368 -19.75 18.34 25.96
N TRP A 369 -19.40 17.42 25.05
CA TRP A 369 -20.26 17.05 23.92
C TRP A 369 -20.72 15.59 23.94
N GLY A 370 -20.22 14.75 24.85
CA GLY A 370 -20.60 13.35 24.93
C GLY A 370 -20.21 12.55 23.67
N ILE A 371 -19.12 12.96 23.01
CA ILE A 371 -18.61 12.28 21.82
C ILE A 371 -17.90 10.99 22.23
N GLU A 372 -18.13 9.94 21.46
CA GLU A 372 -17.47 8.64 21.60
C GLU A 372 -16.52 8.38 20.42
N GLY A 373 -15.53 7.53 20.65
CA GLY A 373 -14.48 7.22 19.68
C GLY A 373 -14.92 6.13 18.71
N GLY A 374 -14.54 6.30 17.44
CA GLY A 374 -14.75 5.29 16.43
C GLY A 374 -13.85 4.07 16.61
N SER A 375 -14.23 2.96 15.96
CA SER A 375 -13.55 1.67 16.04
C SER A 375 -12.89 1.24 14.74
N THR A 376 -12.71 2.14 13.77
CA THR A 376 -12.11 1.82 12.46
C THR A 376 -11.00 2.80 12.11
N LEU A 377 -9.99 2.33 11.37
CA LEU A 377 -8.93 3.15 10.78
C LEU A 377 -8.68 2.65 9.36
N LYS A 378 -8.85 3.50 8.35
CA LYS A 378 -8.79 3.07 6.94
C LYS A 378 -7.76 3.86 6.14
N VAL A 379 -7.17 3.20 5.15
CA VAL A 379 -6.43 3.85 4.06
C VAL A 379 -7.40 4.02 2.90
N PHE A 380 -7.49 5.22 2.37
CA PHE A 380 -8.37 5.56 1.26
C PHE A 380 -7.58 5.58 -0.05
N ASP A 381 -8.01 4.74 -0.98
CA ASP A 381 -7.48 4.70 -2.34
C ASP A 381 -8.12 5.82 -3.17
N THR A 382 -7.33 6.81 -3.57
CA THR A 382 -7.77 7.89 -4.46
C THR A 382 -7.07 7.78 -5.82
N PRO A 383 -7.56 8.47 -6.87
CA PRO A 383 -6.91 8.42 -8.17
C PRO A 383 -5.44 8.86 -8.20
N LYS A 384 -5.01 9.70 -7.23
CA LYS A 384 -3.67 10.31 -7.23
C LYS A 384 -2.74 9.84 -6.12
N ALA A 385 -3.28 9.41 -4.97
CA ALA A 385 -2.50 8.98 -3.81
C ALA A 385 -3.30 8.04 -2.90
N ARG A 386 -2.61 7.20 -2.13
CA ARG A 386 -3.23 6.48 -1.01
C ARG A 386 -3.10 7.32 0.25
N VAL A 387 -4.22 7.63 0.89
CA VAL A 387 -4.26 8.64 1.95
C VAL A 387 -4.89 8.10 3.23
N GLY A 388 -4.37 8.53 4.38
CA GLY A 388 -4.97 8.28 5.68
C GLY A 388 -5.44 9.59 6.32
N ILE A 389 -6.34 9.51 7.30
CA ILE A 389 -6.77 10.66 8.09
C ILE A 389 -6.60 10.33 9.57
N LEU A 390 -5.90 11.18 10.32
CA LEU A 390 -5.80 11.11 11.77
C LEU A 390 -6.39 12.41 12.34
N VAL A 391 -7.49 12.32 13.08
CA VAL A 391 -8.17 13.52 13.57
C VAL A 391 -7.50 13.99 14.86
N CYS A 392 -6.80 15.13 14.76
CA CYS A 392 -6.25 15.87 15.91
C CYS A 392 -5.46 14.97 16.87
N TYR A 393 -6.07 14.62 18.00
CA TYR A 393 -5.49 13.79 19.05
C TYR A 393 -5.01 12.41 18.55
N ASP A 394 -5.63 11.86 17.49
CA ASP A 394 -5.17 10.61 16.86
C ASP A 394 -3.70 10.67 16.40
N SER A 395 -3.20 11.85 16.00
CA SER A 395 -1.81 12.03 15.57
C SER A 395 -0.79 11.82 16.69
N GLU A 396 -1.20 12.00 17.95
CA GLU A 396 -0.35 11.81 19.12
C GLU A 396 -0.05 10.32 19.39
N PHE A 397 -0.77 9.40 18.76
CA PHE A 397 -0.61 7.94 18.93
C PHE A 397 0.21 7.34 17.77
N PRO A 398 1.46 6.90 18.00
CA PRO A 398 2.34 6.39 16.94
C PRO A 398 1.78 5.15 16.22
N GLU A 399 0.99 4.33 16.91
CA GLU A 399 0.38 3.10 16.43
C GLU A 399 -0.55 3.37 15.23
N ALA A 400 -1.33 4.44 15.29
CA ALA A 400 -2.30 4.77 14.25
C ALA A 400 -1.61 5.15 12.94
N ALA A 401 -0.59 6.02 13.01
CA ALA A 401 0.21 6.37 11.84
C ALA A 401 1.00 5.17 11.30
N ARG A 402 1.52 4.32 12.20
CA ARG A 402 2.21 3.09 11.79
C ARG A 402 1.29 2.14 11.05
N TYR A 403 0.05 1.96 11.54
CA TYR A 403 -0.94 1.16 10.87
C TYR A 403 -1.26 1.69 9.47
N LEU A 404 -1.50 3.00 9.32
CA LEU A 404 -1.79 3.61 8.03
C LEU A 404 -0.61 3.44 7.05
N SER A 405 0.61 3.71 7.52
CA SER A 405 1.83 3.52 6.74
C SER A 405 2.01 2.06 6.29
N ASP A 406 1.91 1.10 7.22
CA ASP A 406 2.03 -0.35 6.93
C ASP A 406 0.96 -0.82 5.94
N ASN A 407 -0.22 -0.18 5.89
CA ASN A 407 -1.25 -0.47 4.89
C ASN A 407 -1.12 0.36 3.60
N GLY A 408 -0.02 1.10 3.44
CA GLY A 408 0.39 1.77 2.21
C GLY A 408 -0.07 3.22 2.05
N ALA A 409 -0.41 3.92 3.14
CA ALA A 409 -0.64 5.36 3.08
C ALA A 409 0.64 6.13 2.78
N GLU A 410 0.52 7.13 1.89
CA GLU A 410 1.62 7.96 1.39
C GLU A 410 1.51 9.40 1.93
N VAL A 411 0.29 9.79 2.29
CA VAL A 411 -0.05 11.06 2.90
C VAL A 411 -1.02 10.81 4.05
N ILE A 412 -0.77 11.45 5.20
CA ILE A 412 -1.71 11.51 6.31
C ILE A 412 -2.22 12.94 6.43
N PHE A 413 -3.53 13.13 6.35
CA PHE A 413 -4.19 14.41 6.64
C PHE A 413 -4.57 14.48 8.12
N VAL A 414 -4.27 15.62 8.75
CA VAL A 414 -4.50 15.87 10.17
C VAL A 414 -5.30 17.16 10.34
N PRO A 415 -6.64 17.10 10.29
CA PRO A 415 -7.47 18.19 10.76
C PRO A 415 -7.32 18.29 12.29
N PHE A 416 -7.10 19.49 12.83
CA PHE A 416 -6.99 19.71 14.28
C PHE A 416 -7.67 21.00 14.75
N CYS A 417 -8.02 21.04 16.03
CA CYS A 417 -8.53 22.21 16.74
C CYS A 417 -7.89 22.24 18.14
N THR A 418 -7.18 23.32 18.46
CA THR A 418 -6.45 23.49 19.73
C THR A 418 -6.59 24.90 20.27
N ASP A 419 -6.62 25.05 21.60
CA ASP A 419 -6.92 26.35 22.23
C ASP A 419 -5.68 27.25 22.35
N ASP A 420 -4.51 26.64 22.57
CA ASP A 420 -3.25 27.33 22.86
C ASP A 420 -2.04 26.73 22.13
N ARG A 421 -0.91 27.41 22.28
CA ARG A 421 0.34 27.00 21.65
C ARG A 421 0.86 25.67 22.17
N GLN A 422 0.72 25.37 23.47
CA GLN A 422 1.21 24.14 24.06
C GLN A 422 0.45 22.92 23.51
N ALA A 423 -0.87 23.04 23.37
CA ALA A 423 -1.71 22.04 22.74
C ALA A 423 -1.35 21.84 21.26
N TYR A 424 -1.21 22.94 20.52
CA TYR A 424 -0.75 22.89 19.12
C TYR A 424 0.60 22.19 18.98
N LEU A 425 1.58 22.50 19.85
CA LEU A 425 2.92 21.92 19.76
C LEU A 425 2.92 20.40 19.96
N ARG A 426 2.00 19.84 20.76
CA ARG A 426 1.85 18.38 20.86
C ARG A 426 1.46 17.78 19.52
N VAL A 427 0.42 18.32 18.88
CA VAL A 427 -0.01 17.88 17.55
C VAL A 427 1.13 18.06 16.54
N ARG A 428 1.73 19.25 16.47
CA ARG A 428 2.80 19.60 15.53
C ARG A 428 4.03 18.69 15.62
N TYR A 429 4.52 18.44 16.82
CA TYR A 429 5.70 17.59 17.01
C TYR A 429 5.38 16.12 16.75
N CYS A 430 4.21 15.64 17.17
CA CYS A 430 3.78 14.28 16.86
C CYS A 430 3.61 14.09 15.34
N CYS A 431 2.99 15.03 14.63
CA CYS A 431 2.89 15.01 13.17
C CYS A 431 4.25 15.00 12.48
N GLN A 432 5.22 15.79 12.94
CA GLN A 432 6.59 15.75 12.42
C GLN A 432 7.22 14.36 12.62
N ALA A 433 7.07 13.80 13.83
CA ALA A 433 7.54 12.45 14.12
C ALA A 433 6.86 11.44 13.20
N ARG A 434 5.54 11.56 12.93
CA ARG A 434 4.83 10.64 12.03
C ARG A 434 5.36 10.70 10.60
N ALA A 435 5.67 11.88 10.08
CA ALA A 435 6.25 12.03 8.75
C ALA A 435 7.63 11.32 8.65
N VAL A 436 8.47 11.51 9.66
CA VAL A 436 9.83 10.94 9.71
C VAL A 436 9.82 9.43 9.97
N GLU A 437 9.14 8.97 11.01
CA GLU A 437 9.13 7.57 11.46
C GLU A 437 8.50 6.62 10.43
N ASN A 438 7.55 7.13 9.66
CA ASN A 438 6.77 6.34 8.71
C ASN A 438 7.14 6.60 7.25
N GLN A 439 8.09 7.52 6.99
CA GLN A 439 8.51 7.92 5.65
C GLN A 439 7.30 8.21 4.74
N LEU A 440 6.46 9.17 5.16
CA LEU A 440 5.26 9.65 4.47
C LEU A 440 5.09 11.17 4.68
N TYR A 441 4.23 11.79 3.89
CA TYR A 441 3.89 13.22 4.09
C TYR A 441 2.77 13.39 5.12
N VAL A 442 2.81 14.49 5.88
CA VAL A 442 1.72 14.87 6.80
C VAL A 442 1.22 16.27 6.48
N VAL A 443 -0.08 16.41 6.22
CA VAL A 443 -0.72 17.71 5.93
C VAL A 443 -1.60 18.08 7.12
N MET A 444 -1.31 19.18 7.79
CA MET A 444 -2.00 19.64 8.98
C MET A 444 -2.84 20.88 8.69
N SER A 445 -4.07 20.93 9.19
CA SER A 445 -4.98 22.07 9.04
C SER A 445 -5.67 22.36 10.36
N GLY A 446 -5.49 23.58 10.86
CA GLY A 446 -5.98 24.02 12.16
C GLY A 446 -6.88 25.23 12.10
N THR A 447 -7.67 25.41 13.14
CA THR A 447 -8.52 26.59 13.30
C THR A 447 -7.82 27.69 14.11
N VAL A 448 -8.15 28.94 13.82
CA VAL A 448 -7.65 30.13 14.53
C VAL A 448 -8.80 31.05 14.93
N GLY A 449 -8.52 32.05 15.76
CA GLY A 449 -9.52 33.02 16.18
C GLY A 449 -10.40 32.49 17.31
N ASN A 450 -11.67 32.86 17.32
CA ASN A 450 -12.57 32.61 18.43
C ASN A 450 -14.04 32.59 17.98
N LEU A 451 -14.88 31.87 18.71
CA LEU A 451 -16.32 31.84 18.47
C LEU A 451 -17.07 32.31 19.72
N PRO A 452 -17.25 33.63 19.91
CA PRO A 452 -17.96 34.16 21.07
C PRO A 452 -19.38 33.57 21.17
N ASP A 453 -19.83 33.31 22.40
CA ASP A 453 -21.15 32.73 22.74
C ASP A 453 -21.36 31.26 22.31
N VAL A 454 -20.33 30.59 21.79
CA VAL A 454 -20.33 29.13 21.60
C VAL A 454 -19.42 28.54 22.66
N GLU A 455 -20.03 28.07 23.75
CA GLU A 455 -19.32 27.40 24.83
C GLU A 455 -18.44 26.26 24.28
N ASN A 456 -17.21 26.17 24.82
CA ASN A 456 -16.23 25.16 24.44
C ASN A 456 -15.57 25.38 23.05
N MET A 457 -15.66 26.61 22.50
CA MET A 457 -14.96 27.08 21.30
C MET A 457 -14.41 28.52 21.48
N ASP A 458 -13.87 28.81 22.67
CA ASP A 458 -13.58 30.18 23.15
C ASP A 458 -12.39 30.86 22.47
N ILE A 459 -11.25 30.17 22.37
CA ILE A 459 -10.02 30.66 21.70
C ILE A 459 -9.38 29.50 20.95
N GLN A 460 -8.65 29.82 19.89
CA GLN A 460 -8.04 28.81 19.04
C GLN A 460 -6.66 29.26 18.56
N TYR A 461 -5.73 28.32 18.59
CA TYR A 461 -4.37 28.48 18.13
C TYR A 461 -4.07 27.46 17.05
N ALA A 462 -3.54 27.92 15.93
CA ALA A 462 -2.98 27.06 14.90
C ALA A 462 -1.81 27.70 14.17
N GLN A 463 -0.94 26.83 13.68
CA GLN A 463 0.06 27.11 12.68
C GLN A 463 0.11 25.90 11.74
N SER A 464 -0.79 25.88 10.77
CA SER A 464 -0.98 24.80 9.80
C SER A 464 0.30 24.58 9.01
N ALA A 465 0.59 23.33 8.66
CA ALA A 465 1.87 22.97 8.04
C ALA A 465 1.75 21.74 7.14
N VAL A 466 2.66 21.63 6.18
CA VAL A 466 2.87 20.44 5.36
C VAL A 466 4.28 19.92 5.64
N LEU A 467 4.35 18.68 6.13
CA LEU A 467 5.57 18.09 6.66
C LEU A 467 6.01 16.93 5.76
N SER A 468 7.32 16.81 5.58
CA SER A 468 7.95 15.73 4.83
C SER A 468 8.76 14.82 5.75
N PRO A 469 9.21 13.65 5.25
CA PRO A 469 10.35 12.98 5.85
C PRO A 469 11.59 13.90 5.87
N SER A 470 12.59 13.49 6.64
CA SER A 470 13.84 14.24 6.83
C SER A 470 15.00 13.47 6.21
N ASP A 471 15.32 13.75 4.96
CA ASP A 471 16.47 13.22 4.21
C ASP A 471 16.84 14.20 3.08
N PHE A 472 17.94 13.95 2.37
CA PHE A 472 18.50 14.86 1.35
C PHE A 472 17.54 15.25 0.22
N GLU A 473 16.55 14.41 -0.09
CA GLU A 473 15.57 14.67 -1.16
C GLU A 473 14.48 15.68 -0.74
N PHE A 474 14.42 16.08 0.54
CA PHE A 474 13.38 16.98 1.06
C PHE A 474 13.94 18.32 1.57
N ALA A 475 13.04 19.21 2.00
CA ALA A 475 13.40 20.45 2.67
C ALA A 475 14.28 20.17 3.91
N ARG A 476 15.24 21.07 4.15
CA ARG A 476 16.28 20.91 5.18
C ARG A 476 15.71 20.67 6.59
N ASP A 477 14.58 21.27 6.90
CA ASP A 477 13.88 21.20 8.19
C ASP A 477 12.71 20.19 8.18
N GLY A 478 12.48 19.51 7.06
CA GLY A 478 11.35 18.59 6.90
C GLY A 478 10.00 19.31 6.87
N ILE A 479 9.97 20.60 6.51
CA ILE A 479 8.78 21.44 6.41
C ILE A 479 8.67 21.95 4.97
N LEU A 480 7.64 21.52 4.25
CA LEU A 480 7.40 21.94 2.86
C LEU A 480 6.65 23.27 2.79
N ALA A 481 5.72 23.50 3.72
CA ALA A 481 5.00 24.75 3.86
C ALA A 481 4.53 24.94 5.31
N GLU A 482 4.49 26.17 5.80
CA GLU A 482 4.01 26.49 7.14
C GLU A 482 3.32 27.86 7.12
N ALA A 483 2.15 27.93 7.74
CA ALA A 483 1.40 29.18 7.87
C ALA A 483 2.02 30.08 8.93
N MET A 484 1.66 31.37 8.90
CA MET A 484 1.90 32.24 10.05
C MET A 484 0.96 31.84 11.20
N PRO A 485 1.43 31.84 12.47
CA PRO A 485 0.58 31.53 13.61
C PRO A 485 -0.65 32.44 13.69
N ASN A 486 -1.83 31.86 13.88
CA ASN A 486 -3.09 32.58 14.12
C ASN A 486 -3.58 33.52 13.02
N ILE A 487 -3.10 33.37 11.79
CA ILE A 487 -3.54 34.17 10.63
C ILE A 487 -4.38 33.28 9.69
N GLU A 488 -5.59 33.70 9.34
CA GLU A 488 -6.38 32.99 8.33
C GLU A 488 -5.64 32.98 6.99
N THR A 489 -5.38 31.80 6.44
CA THR A 489 -4.65 31.67 5.17
C THR A 489 -4.85 30.28 4.56
N VAL A 490 -4.46 30.16 3.29
CA VAL A 490 -4.20 28.87 2.65
C VAL A 490 -2.70 28.74 2.42
N ILE A 491 -2.14 27.58 2.73
CA ILE A 491 -0.79 27.21 2.28
C ILE A 491 -0.91 26.09 1.25
N THR A 492 -0.10 26.18 0.18
CA THR A 492 -0.14 25.23 -0.93
C THR A 492 1.27 24.78 -1.28
N THR A 493 1.46 23.48 -1.48
CA THR A 493 2.75 22.91 -1.90
C THR A 493 2.55 21.61 -2.66
N ASP A 494 3.56 21.24 -3.43
CA ASP A 494 3.64 19.95 -4.11
C ASP A 494 4.27 18.89 -3.18
N LEU A 495 3.73 17.68 -3.24
CA LEU A 495 4.26 16.48 -2.59
C LEU A 495 4.89 15.59 -3.65
N ASP A 496 6.21 15.43 -3.62
CA ASP A 496 6.93 14.61 -4.60
C ASP A 496 7.03 13.15 -4.13
N PHE A 497 6.29 12.25 -4.78
CA PHE A 497 6.34 10.85 -4.41
C PHE A 497 7.53 10.08 -5.01
N GLU A 498 8.23 10.63 -6.00
CA GLU A 498 9.50 10.06 -6.45
C GLU A 498 10.58 10.28 -5.39
N ALA A 499 10.66 11.50 -4.83
CA ALA A 499 11.51 11.80 -3.67
C ALA A 499 11.16 10.90 -2.47
N LEU A 500 9.86 10.69 -2.21
CA LEU A 500 9.39 9.80 -1.14
C LEU A 500 9.90 8.36 -1.34
N GLN A 501 9.78 7.84 -2.55
CA GLN A 501 10.20 6.48 -2.85
C GLN A 501 11.72 6.33 -2.80
N GLU A 502 12.47 7.33 -3.22
CA GLU A 502 13.92 7.37 -3.12
C GLU A 502 14.37 7.34 -1.65
N ALA A 503 13.72 8.12 -0.78
CA ALA A 503 13.99 8.11 0.66
C ALA A 503 13.71 6.75 1.29
N ILE A 504 12.61 6.08 0.92
CA ILE A 504 12.29 4.72 1.41
C ILE A 504 13.36 3.70 0.94
N ASN A 505 13.80 3.81 -0.31
CA ASN A 505 14.63 2.79 -0.96
C ASN A 505 16.15 2.97 -0.77
N SER A 506 16.60 4.21 -0.65
CA SER A 506 18.01 4.60 -0.72
C SER A 506 18.41 5.58 0.37
N GLY A 507 17.45 6.08 1.16
CA GLY A 507 17.68 7.08 2.18
C GLY A 507 18.85 6.74 3.10
N SER A 508 19.41 7.80 3.70
CA SER A 508 20.49 7.73 4.68
C SER A 508 20.13 6.84 5.87
N VAL A 509 18.84 6.80 6.20
CA VAL A 509 18.19 5.92 7.17
C VAL A 509 16.98 5.24 6.53
N ARG A 510 16.64 4.02 6.97
CA ARG A 510 15.59 3.21 6.34
C ARG A 510 14.64 2.64 7.39
N GLN A 511 13.94 3.54 8.08
CA GLN A 511 13.13 3.26 9.26
C GLN A 511 12.09 2.17 9.04
N ARG A 512 11.46 2.12 7.85
CA ARG A 512 10.45 1.09 7.56
C ARG A 512 11.06 -0.30 7.47
N ARG A 513 12.17 -0.42 6.75
CA ARG A 513 12.87 -1.69 6.53
C ARG A 513 13.60 -2.18 7.77
N ASP A 514 14.25 -1.28 8.50
CA ASP A 514 15.16 -1.64 9.59
C ASP A 514 14.39 -1.93 10.91
N ARG A 515 13.06 -2.05 10.85
CA ARG A 515 12.22 -2.50 11.97
C ARG A 515 12.64 -3.90 12.43
N ARG A 516 12.47 -4.15 13.73
CA ARG A 516 12.81 -5.42 14.40
C ARG A 516 11.55 -6.19 14.81
N PRO A 517 10.81 -6.81 13.87
CA PRO A 517 9.58 -7.56 14.18
C PRO A 517 9.83 -8.82 15.01
N ASP A 518 11.09 -9.26 15.09
CA ASP A 518 11.56 -10.30 16.00
C ASP A 518 11.56 -9.87 17.48
N LEU A 519 11.67 -8.55 17.75
CA LEU A 519 11.66 -7.97 19.10
C LEU A 519 10.35 -7.24 19.40
N PHE A 520 9.85 -6.46 18.44
CA PHE A 520 8.69 -5.58 18.59
C PHE A 520 7.62 -5.94 17.57
N ARG A 521 6.54 -6.57 18.03
CA ARG A 521 5.39 -6.90 17.19
C ARG A 521 4.29 -5.87 17.36
N PHE A 522 3.96 -5.20 16.25
CA PHE A 522 2.74 -4.39 16.16
C PHE A 522 1.60 -5.23 15.60
N THR A 523 0.47 -5.23 16.33
CA THR A 523 -0.80 -5.87 15.97
C THR A 523 -1.90 -4.84 16.15
N ALA A 524 -2.84 -4.77 15.21
CA ALA A 524 -4.01 -3.91 15.28
C ALA A 524 -5.26 -4.76 15.10
N ASP A 525 -6.12 -4.76 16.12
CA ASP A 525 -7.33 -5.58 16.19
C ASP A 525 -8.56 -4.68 16.01
N PHE A 526 -8.85 -4.33 14.76
CA PHE A 526 -10.08 -3.65 14.42
C PHE A 526 -11.22 -4.68 14.31
N PRO A 527 -12.47 -4.33 14.71
CA PRO A 527 -13.63 -5.14 14.41
C PRO A 527 -13.66 -5.45 12.91
N LYS A 528 -14.02 -6.69 12.54
CA LYS A 528 -14.28 -7.00 11.14
C LYS A 528 -15.42 -6.09 10.68
N ASP A 529 -15.26 -5.42 9.54
CA ASP A 529 -16.35 -4.69 8.91
C ASP A 529 -17.50 -5.71 8.73
N ASP A 530 -18.63 -5.52 9.42
CA ASP A 530 -19.88 -6.20 9.06
C ASP A 530 -20.27 -5.62 7.69
N GLU A 531 -20.04 -6.39 6.61
CA GLU A 531 -20.42 -6.02 5.23
C GLU A 531 -21.92 -5.74 5.09
#